data_AF-A0A5B9DVJ1-F1
#
_entry.id   AF-A0A5B9DVJ1-F1
#
_cell.length_a   1.000
_cell.length_b   1.000
_cell.length_c   1.000
_cell.angle_alpha   90.00
_cell.angle_beta   90.00
_cell.angle_gamma   90.00
#
_symmetry.space_group_name_H-M   'P 1'
#
loop_
_entity.id
_entity.type
_entity.pdbx_description
1 polymer ?
#
loop_
_entity_poly.entity_id
_entity_poly.type
_entity_poly.pdbx_seq_one_letter_code
_entity_poly.pdbx_strand_id
1 'polypeptide(L)'
;MKIATALGTVLASEKLCGLSYDQAAISAFIESNVPADDMDFPATLQMMIQGQGYNLKGMSESAKTAHCTQIARTAKSYKFIQ
;
A
#
# COMPACT_ATOMS: atom_id res chain seq x y z
N MET A 1 11.56 7.94 -2.86
CA MET A 1 11.74 6.47 -2.67
C MET A 1 10.91 5.86 -1.53
N LYS A 2 11.02 6.29 -0.26
CA LYS A 2 10.32 5.63 0.88
C LYS A 2 8.80 5.53 0.73
N ILE A 3 8.14 6.58 0.24
CA ILE A 3 6.68 6.61 0.09
C ILE A 3 6.18 5.58 -0.93
N ALA A 4 6.80 5.49 -2.11
CA ALA A 4 6.37 4.52 -3.14
C ALA A 4 6.49 3.07 -2.64
N THR A 5 7.55 2.73 -1.90
CA THR A 5 7.72 1.40 -1.31
C THR A 5 6.69 1.12 -0.22
N ALA A 6 6.48 2.05 0.70
CA ALA A 6 5.52 1.89 1.79
C ALA A 6 4.08 1.83 1.26
N LEU A 7 3.70 2.77 0.39
CA LEU A 7 2.39 2.81 -0.24
C LEU A 7 2.17 1.58 -1.12
N GLY A 8 3.15 1.16 -1.91
CA GLY A 8 3.07 -0.05 -2.72
C GLY A 8 2.82 -1.30 -1.88
N THR A 9 3.42 -1.38 -0.69
CA THR A 9 3.15 -2.49 0.27
C THR A 9 1.71 -2.46 0.77
N VAL A 10 1.20 -1.29 1.15
CA VAL A 10 -0.20 -1.12 1.60
C VAL A 10 -1.18 -1.50 0.48
N LEU A 11 -0.98 -0.96 -0.72
CA LEU A 11 -1.86 -1.19 -1.87
C LEU A 11 -1.82 -2.66 -2.33
N ALA A 12 -0.65 -3.28 -2.43
CA ALA A 12 -0.52 -4.69 -2.81
C ALA A 12 -1.22 -5.65 -1.83
N SER A 13 -1.42 -5.21 -0.58
CA SER A 13 -2.00 -6.02 0.48
C SER A 13 -3.53 -6.01 0.51
N GLU A 14 -4.19 -5.12 -0.25
CA GLU A 14 -5.64 -4.91 -0.19
C GLU A 14 -6.42 -6.23 -0.28
N LYS A 15 -6.21 -6.95 -1.39
CA LYS A 15 -6.91 -8.21 -1.67
C LYS A 15 -6.50 -9.33 -0.72
N LEU A 16 -5.20 -9.47 -0.40
CA LEU A 16 -4.72 -10.52 0.48
C LEU A 16 -5.31 -10.39 1.90
N CYS A 17 -5.44 -9.16 2.37
CA CYS A 17 -5.89 -8.82 3.71
C CYS A 17 -7.39 -8.55 3.82
N GLY A 18 -8.14 -8.63 2.71
CA GLY A 18 -9.60 -8.39 2.70
C GLY A 18 -9.96 -6.95 3.07
N LEU A 19 -9.09 -5.99 2.75
CA LEU A 19 -9.33 -4.57 2.97
C LEU A 19 -10.01 -3.96 1.75
N SER A 20 -10.70 -2.85 1.94
CA SER A 20 -11.29 -2.05 0.85
C SER A 20 -10.91 -0.61 1.09
N TYR A 21 -10.06 -0.07 0.22
CA TYR A 21 -9.49 1.26 0.40
C TYR A 21 -10.35 2.37 -0.22
N ASP A 22 -10.48 3.47 0.52
CA ASP A 22 -11.06 4.72 0.05
C ASP A 22 -10.15 5.36 -1.01
N GLN A 23 -10.64 5.38 -2.25
CA GLN A 23 -9.90 5.92 -3.39
C GLN A 23 -9.66 7.43 -3.27
N ALA A 24 -10.59 8.17 -2.67
CA ALA A 24 -10.42 9.61 -2.44
C ALA A 24 -9.31 9.85 -1.41
N ALA A 25 -9.22 9.01 -0.37
CA ALA A 25 -8.14 9.09 0.61
C ALA A 25 -6.77 8.75 0.01
N ILE A 26 -6.68 7.78 -0.92
CA ILE A 26 -5.44 7.48 -1.65
C ILE A 26 -4.99 8.68 -2.48
N SER A 27 -5.90 9.29 -3.26
CA SER A 27 -5.59 10.49 -4.05
C SER A 27 -5.10 11.63 -3.16
N ALA A 28 -5.83 11.94 -2.08
CA ALA A 28 -5.46 12.99 -1.14
C ALA A 28 -4.10 12.71 -0.46
N PHE A 29 -3.79 11.45 -0.15
CA PHE A 29 -2.49 11.07 0.39
C PHE A 29 -1.37 11.32 -0.61
N ILE A 30 -1.55 10.97 -1.89
CA ILE A 30 -0.54 11.21 -2.93
C ILE A 30 -0.33 12.72 -3.11
N GLU A 31 -1.41 13.49 -3.28
CA GLU A 31 -1.35 14.95 -3.42
C GLU A 31 -0.62 15.64 -2.25
N SER A 32 -0.76 15.11 -1.03
CA SER A 32 -0.13 15.67 0.17
C SER A 32 1.33 15.25 0.36
N ASN A 33 1.79 14.17 -0.28
CA ASN A 33 3.07 13.54 0.03
C ASN A 33 4.02 13.40 -1.18
N VAL A 34 3.53 13.62 -2.40
CA VAL A 34 4.29 13.45 -3.64
C VAL A 34 4.30 14.78 -4.39
N PRO A 35 5.48 15.31 -4.75
CA PRO A 35 5.57 16.50 -5.59
C PRO A 35 4.84 16.31 -6.92
N ALA A 36 4.12 17.33 -7.39
CA ALA A 36 3.34 17.26 -8.63
C ALA A 36 4.21 17.04 -9.89
N ASP A 37 5.50 17.32 -9.80
CA ASP A 37 6.50 17.15 -10.85
C ASP A 37 7.32 15.85 -10.72
N ASP A 38 7.02 14.98 -9.74
CA ASP A 38 7.67 13.67 -9.59
C ASP A 38 7.10 12.67 -10.62
N MET A 39 7.64 12.74 -11.83
CA MET A 39 7.27 11.87 -12.95
C MET A 39 7.73 10.41 -12.78
N ASP A 40 8.66 10.13 -11.86
CA ASP A 40 9.17 8.78 -11.59
C ASP A 40 8.27 8.01 -10.62
N PHE A 41 7.48 8.73 -9.82
CA PHE A 41 6.62 8.15 -8.80
C PHE A 41 5.63 7.11 -9.35
N PRO A 42 4.85 7.36 -10.42
CA PRO A 42 3.86 6.38 -10.89
C PRO A 42 4.49 5.05 -11.31
N ALA A 43 5.61 5.09 -12.05
CA ALA A 43 6.32 3.89 -12.50
C ALA A 43 6.93 3.13 -11.31
N THR A 44 7.52 3.86 -10.36
CA THR A 44 8.10 3.29 -9.14
C THR A 44 7.02 2.64 -8.28
N LEU A 45 5.88 3.31 -8.05
CA LEU A 45 4.77 2.78 -7.27
C LEU A 45 4.23 1.50 -7.90
N GLN A 46 4.03 1.48 -9.22
CA GLN A 46 3.55 0.30 -9.94
C GLN A 46 4.51 -0.88 -9.79
N MET A 47 5.82 -0.63 -9.93
CA MET A 47 6.84 -1.66 -9.70
C MET A 47 6.78 -2.21 -8.26
N MET A 48 6.61 -1.34 -7.27
CA MET A 48 6.49 -1.75 -5.87
C MET A 48 5.22 -2.56 -5.60
N ILE A 49 4.07 -2.17 -6.16
CA ILE A 49 2.81 -2.93 -6.02
C ILE A 49 2.98 -4.34 -6.58
N GLN A 50 3.57 -4.47 -7.78
CA GLN A 50 3.78 -5.78 -8.41
C GLN A 50 4.78 -6.63 -7.63
N GLY A 51 5.92 -6.05 -7.25
CA GLY A 51 6.96 -6.75 -6.49
C GLY A 51 6.46 -7.24 -5.13
N GLN A 52 5.75 -6.39 -4.39
CA GLN A 52 5.15 -6.79 -3.12
C GLN A 52 4.05 -7.83 -3.32
N GLY A 53 3.20 -7.66 -4.33
CA GLY A 53 2.18 -8.66 -4.68
C GLY A 53 2.77 -10.05 -4.96
N TYR A 54 3.99 -10.14 -5.49
CA TYR A 54 4.72 -11.41 -5.64
C TYR A 54 5.19 -11.95 -4.28
N ASN A 55 5.81 -11.13 -3.45
CA ASN A 55 6.33 -11.53 -2.12
C ASN A 55 5.23 -11.98 -1.14
N LEU A 56 4.01 -11.47 -1.33
CA LEU A 56 2.85 -11.83 -0.52
C LEU A 56 2.29 -13.23 -0.85
N LYS A 57 2.70 -13.84 -1.97
CA LYS A 57 2.27 -15.19 -2.35
C LYS A 57 2.97 -16.24 -1.47
N GLY A 58 2.20 -17.19 -0.95
CA GLY A 58 2.75 -18.30 -0.17
C GLY A 58 3.10 -17.98 1.28
N MET A 59 2.64 -16.84 1.82
CA MET A 59 2.73 -16.57 3.25
C MET A 59 2.02 -17.67 4.05
N SER A 60 2.66 -18.12 5.14
CA SER A 60 1.96 -18.91 6.16
C SER A 60 0.86 -18.09 6.83
N GLU A 61 -0.10 -18.76 7.46
CA GLU A 61 -1.21 -18.08 8.15
C GLU A 61 -0.71 -17.07 9.19
N SER A 62 0.24 -17.45 10.05
CA SER A 62 0.79 -16.53 11.06
C SER A 62 1.48 -15.30 10.44
N ALA A 63 2.24 -15.49 9.35
CA ALA A 63 2.89 -14.38 8.65
C ALA A 63 1.86 -13.45 8.02
N LYS A 64 0.82 -14.03 7.40
CA LYS A 64 -0.31 -13.29 6.83
C LYS A 64 -1.05 -12.50 7.90
N THR A 65 -1.33 -13.09 9.07
CA THR A 65 -1.99 -12.40 10.19
C THR A 65 -1.17 -11.20 10.66
N ALA A 66 0.13 -11.37 10.89
CA ALA A 66 1.01 -10.29 11.34
C ALA A 66 1.08 -9.16 10.30
N HIS A 67 1.29 -9.53 9.03
CA HIS A 67 1.32 -8.60 7.90
C HIS A 67 0.02 -7.79 7.80
N CYS A 68 -1.12 -8.48 7.70
CA CYS A 68 -2.41 -7.83 7.52
C CYS A 68 -2.82 -6.96 8.72
N THR A 69 -2.42 -7.35 9.94
CA THR A 69 -2.64 -6.52 11.14
C THR A 69 -1.89 -5.19 11.01
N GLN A 70 -0.62 -5.23 10.61
CA GLN A 70 0.17 -4.00 10.48
C GLN A 70 -0.29 -3.15 9.28
N ILE A 71 -0.69 -3.76 8.17
CA ILE A 71 -1.25 -3.06 7.02
C ILE A 71 -2.55 -2.36 7.41
N ALA A 72 -3.47 -3.02 8.12
CA ALA A 72 -4.71 -2.41 8.57
C ALA A 72 -4.45 -1.19 9.48
N ARG A 73 -3.49 -1.29 10.42
CA ARG A 73 -3.07 -0.15 11.26
C ARG A 73 -2.51 1.01 10.42
N THR A 74 -1.72 0.70 9.41
CA THR A 74 -1.14 1.69 8.50
C THR A 74 -2.20 2.35 7.64
N ALA A 75 -3.08 1.56 7.01
CA ALA A 75 -4.21 2.04 6.22
C ALA A 75 -5.15 2.95 7.03
N LYS A 76 -5.41 2.62 8.31
CA LYS A 76 -6.14 3.50 9.24
C LYS A 76 -5.40 4.82 9.47
N SER A 77 -4.09 4.79 9.69
CA SER A 77 -3.29 6.02 9.86
C SER A 77 -3.30 6.92 8.62
N TYR A 78 -3.39 6.32 7.42
CA TYR A 78 -3.52 7.03 6.14
C TYR A 78 -4.96 7.38 5.80
N LYS A 79 -5.93 6.98 6.64
CA LYS A 79 -7.38 7.16 6.43
C LYS A 79 -7.93 6.45 5.20
N PHE A 80 -7.25 5.41 4.71
CA PHE A 80 -7.73 4.58 3.60
C PHE A 80 -8.88 3.67 4.04
N ILE A 81 -8.98 3.37 5.34
CA ILE A 81 -10.06 2.60 5.96
C ILE A 81 -10.42 3.20 7.32
N GLN A 82 -11.61 2.87 7.84
CA GLN A 82 -12.07 3.24 9.18
C GLN A 82 -11.70 2.21 10.25
#